data_AF-A0A0L0NMX1-F1
#
_entry.id   AF-A0A0L0NMX1-F1
#
_cell.length_a   1.000
_cell.length_b   1.000
_cell.length_c   1.000
_cell.angle_alpha   90.00
_cell.angle_beta   90.00
_cell.angle_gamma   90.00
#
_symmetry.space_group_name_H-M   'P 1'
#
loop_
_entity.id
_entity.type
_entity.pdbx_description
1 polymer ?
#
loop_
_entity_poly.entity_id
_entity_poly.type
_entity_poly.pdbx_seq_one_letter_code
_entity_poly.pdbx_strand_id
1 'polypeptide(L)'
;MELSQQAIHDVIHPTAAFSGVDPDPTTRDLERSQEVGWLESSLNPKNRIDSLEPPGNPLWSIDGCTAFGTQIYAVPLFVDSIRPYRVDVFIPEPATLSPELREVLDLDVTFYTRDGSRISQLGITRHVLRILQHWTSTLEDPSQIYKDLPFGSRIVLQNLPKNVAETRISIAPTHYLERQLLSVSSLRKFWGDDVEFPPTVDIEDVEYLSQLHDSVCLANIEGKTWIFKALTSYTKYLYHELRQLLVMPPHPNVIARPVHLVTKKCSFGNKVAVVGFTVENHVHGSLRDLIPFLEIHDQVSLADKIKWSVQLASALIHLRETSLIFYPDLRLDNIVLSGSWDAVMIDFEQRGVWCEFAAPEVNAIEYMRLLAIDEEIDPEVQGKYADLLTELLPGWEEMGEGEDYLWPSRGYNVPWSCLTRTEQEACEVYMLGRVLWCIFEASSAPQRAAVWLSYRWEPLVEFPGYTTTPQPMRDLIDRCTRGRQPGLTKFIVRERDRLVLRELENTGTSTAQQVQETARDWWAKEIEASEAWLKERAEGMKMGDWNENYYDRPSLREVYDALEAFRAASGVTV
;
A
#
# COMPACT_ATOMS: atom_id res chain seq x y z
N MET A 1 -9.74 5.11 20.97
CA MET A 1 -9.71 3.65 20.67
C MET A 1 -8.29 3.25 20.32
N GLU A 2 -7.77 2.13 20.81
CA GLU A 2 -6.44 1.64 20.40
C GLU A 2 -6.42 1.27 18.91
N LEU A 3 -5.30 1.51 18.25
CA LEU A 3 -5.11 1.12 16.85
C LEU A 3 -4.75 -0.36 16.78
N SER A 4 -5.62 -1.15 16.14
CA SER A 4 -5.46 -2.60 16.01
C SER A 4 -6.10 -3.09 14.71
N GLN A 5 -5.93 -4.37 14.38
CA GLN A 5 -6.68 -4.98 13.29
C GLN A 5 -8.20 -4.90 13.51
N GLN A 6 -8.66 -5.07 14.75
CA GLN A 6 -10.08 -4.89 15.09
C GLN A 6 -10.56 -3.46 14.82
N ALA A 7 -9.73 -2.45 15.08
CA ALA A 7 -10.08 -1.06 14.78
C ALA A 7 -10.26 -0.81 13.28
N ILE A 8 -9.64 -1.61 12.41
CA ILE A 8 -9.91 -1.56 10.96
C ILE A 8 -11.37 -1.91 10.71
N HIS A 9 -11.82 -3.05 11.22
CA HIS A 9 -13.18 -3.55 11.05
C HIS A 9 -14.22 -2.62 11.71
N ASP A 10 -13.95 -2.14 12.92
CA ASP A 10 -14.93 -1.41 13.73
C ASP A 10 -14.99 0.10 13.48
N VAL A 11 -14.02 0.66 12.76
CA VAL A 11 -13.92 2.11 12.54
C VAL A 11 -13.59 2.47 11.10
N ILE A 12 -12.59 1.81 10.51
CA ILE A 12 -12.00 2.27 9.24
C ILE A 12 -12.67 1.70 8.01
N HIS A 13 -13.26 0.51 8.11
CA HIS A 13 -13.97 -0.14 7.01
C HIS A 13 -15.49 0.07 7.12
N PRO A 14 -16.24 -0.06 6.00
CA PRO A 14 -17.69 0.05 5.99
C PRO A 14 -18.41 -0.95 6.90
N THR A 15 -17.74 -2.04 7.27
CA THR A 15 -18.17 -3.03 8.27
C THR A 15 -18.55 -2.38 9.61
N ALA A 16 -17.93 -1.25 9.95
CA ALA A 16 -18.23 -0.46 11.14
C ALA A 16 -19.71 -0.01 11.25
N ALA A 17 -20.44 0.09 10.13
CA ALA A 17 -21.88 0.35 10.16
C ALA A 17 -22.69 -0.78 10.82
N PHE A 18 -22.13 -1.99 10.86
CA PHE A 18 -22.76 -3.22 11.35
C PHE A 18 -22.11 -3.76 12.62
N SER A 19 -20.94 -3.23 13.01
CA SER A 19 -20.27 -3.61 14.26
C SER A 19 -21.06 -3.19 15.50
N GLY A 20 -21.02 -4.04 16.53
CA GLY A 20 -21.50 -3.71 17.86
C GLY A 20 -20.65 -2.62 18.49
N VAL A 21 -21.27 -1.70 19.23
CA VAL A 21 -20.53 -0.78 20.09
C VAL A 21 -20.23 -1.52 21.39
N ASP A 22 -19.00 -1.99 21.53
CA ASP A 22 -18.58 -2.61 22.78
C ASP A 22 -18.60 -1.57 23.90
N PRO A 23 -19.15 -1.90 25.08
CA PRO A 23 -19.09 -1.01 26.21
C PRO A 23 -17.63 -0.77 26.60
N ASP A 24 -17.30 0.49 26.84
CA ASP A 24 -15.93 0.94 27.10
C ASP A 24 -15.26 0.07 28.18
N PRO A 25 -14.17 -0.67 27.86
CA PRO A 25 -13.44 -1.47 28.86
C PRO A 25 -12.86 -0.59 29.97
N THR A 26 -12.83 0.74 29.78
CA THR A 26 -12.38 1.73 30.77
C THR A 26 -13.10 1.66 32.11
N THR A 27 -14.29 1.03 32.20
CA THR A 27 -14.94 0.75 33.49
C THR A 27 -14.51 -0.55 34.17
N ARG A 28 -13.71 -1.41 33.52
CA ARG A 28 -13.16 -2.62 34.15
C ARG A 28 -11.71 -2.46 34.64
N ASP A 29 -10.94 -1.52 34.09
CA ASP A 29 -9.51 -1.38 34.45
C ASP A 29 -9.16 -0.17 35.33
N LEU A 30 -10.10 0.71 35.65
CA LEU A 30 -9.89 1.76 36.66
C LEU A 30 -9.85 1.22 38.12
N GLU A 31 -10.10 -0.08 38.35
CA GLU A 31 -10.07 -0.70 39.69
C GLU A 31 -8.87 -1.63 39.96
N ARG A 32 -7.82 -1.62 39.14
CA ARG A 32 -6.57 -2.35 39.46
C ARG A 32 -5.30 -1.53 39.28
N SER A 33 -5.22 -0.38 39.95
CA SER A 33 -3.94 0.03 40.55
C SER A 33 -3.68 -0.83 41.80
N GLN A 34 -3.58 -2.15 41.64
CA GLN A 34 -2.87 -2.94 42.64
C GLN A 34 -1.41 -2.51 42.51
N GLU A 35 -0.79 -2.09 43.62
CA GLU A 35 0.67 -1.98 43.68
C GLU A 35 1.24 -3.32 43.22
N VAL A 36 1.69 -3.38 41.98
CA VAL A 36 2.33 -4.57 41.42
C VAL A 36 3.57 -4.78 42.27
N GLY A 37 3.57 -5.84 43.08
CA GLY A 37 4.68 -6.13 43.97
C GLY A 37 5.99 -6.16 43.18
N TRP A 38 7.12 -5.80 43.81
CA TRP A 38 8.41 -5.73 43.11
C TRP A 38 8.74 -6.99 42.28
N LEU A 39 8.29 -8.17 42.69
CA LEU A 39 8.49 -9.42 41.96
C LEU A 39 7.69 -9.52 40.63
N GLU A 40 6.63 -8.76 40.46
CA GLU A 40 5.79 -8.75 39.25
C GLU A 40 5.98 -7.46 38.45
N SER A 41 6.61 -6.44 39.06
CA SER A 41 6.88 -5.15 38.43
C SER A 41 7.70 -5.29 37.14
N SER A 42 7.33 -4.54 36.11
CA SER A 42 8.09 -4.37 34.87
C SER A 42 9.46 -3.71 35.08
N LEU A 43 9.63 -3.00 36.20
CA LEU A 43 10.90 -2.40 36.60
C LEU A 43 11.86 -3.42 37.23
N ASN A 44 11.37 -4.62 37.59
CA ASN A 44 12.24 -5.67 38.09
C ASN A 44 13.12 -6.20 36.94
N PRO A 45 14.45 -6.25 37.11
CA PRO A 45 15.36 -6.75 36.09
C PRO A 45 15.02 -8.15 35.55
N LYS A 46 14.36 -9.00 36.34
CA LYS A 46 13.95 -10.35 35.89
C LYS A 46 12.74 -10.34 34.95
N ASN A 47 11.96 -9.25 34.95
CA ASN A 47 10.70 -9.11 34.21
C ASN A 47 10.80 -8.08 33.06
N ARG A 48 11.99 -7.54 32.79
CA ARG A 48 12.22 -6.55 31.72
C ARG A 48 12.91 -7.18 30.53
N ILE A 49 12.78 -6.55 29.37
CA ILE A 49 13.67 -6.85 28.24
C ILE A 49 15.06 -6.38 28.65
N ASP A 50 16.05 -7.27 28.55
CA ASP A 50 17.39 -7.02 29.06
C ASP A 50 18.05 -5.81 28.38
N SER A 51 17.89 -5.67 27.07
CA SER A 51 18.33 -4.50 26.32
C SER A 51 17.62 -4.38 24.96
N LEU A 52 17.36 -3.14 24.55
CA LEU A 52 16.92 -2.75 23.21
C LEU A 52 18.01 -1.97 22.47
N GLU A 53 19.25 -2.04 22.92
CA GLU A 53 20.37 -1.48 22.15
C GLU A 53 20.70 -2.41 20.97
N PRO A 54 21.04 -1.87 19.80
CA PRO A 54 21.51 -2.68 18.68
C PRO A 54 22.70 -3.57 19.08
N PRO A 55 22.80 -4.83 18.59
CA PRO A 55 23.98 -5.65 18.79
C PRO A 55 25.24 -4.97 18.23
N GLY A 56 26.37 -5.07 18.93
CA GLY A 56 27.62 -4.44 18.49
C GLY A 56 28.20 -5.04 17.20
N ASN A 57 28.00 -6.34 16.98
CA ASN A 57 28.34 -7.07 15.75
C ASN A 57 27.08 -7.80 15.25
N PRO A 58 26.17 -7.09 14.56
CA PRO A 58 24.90 -7.67 14.14
C PRO A 58 25.12 -8.74 13.07
N LEU A 59 24.46 -9.88 13.24
CA LEU A 59 24.35 -10.94 12.24
C LEU A 59 23.17 -10.71 11.28
N TRP A 60 22.33 -9.72 11.55
CA TRP A 60 21.14 -9.38 10.77
C TRP A 60 20.97 -7.86 10.69
N SER A 61 20.41 -7.37 9.61
CA SER A 61 19.80 -6.04 9.52
C SER A 61 18.29 -6.16 9.26
N ILE A 62 17.56 -5.07 9.50
CA ILE A 62 16.14 -4.96 9.17
C ILE A 62 15.97 -3.75 8.26
N ASP A 63 15.40 -3.99 7.08
CA ASP A 63 15.23 -2.95 6.06
C ASP A 63 13.85 -2.27 6.14
N GLY A 64 12.86 -2.94 6.76
CA GLY A 64 11.52 -2.39 6.95
C GLY A 64 10.50 -3.43 7.41
N CYS A 65 9.22 -3.08 7.32
CA CYS A 65 8.10 -3.97 7.66
C CYS A 65 6.83 -3.67 6.84
N THR A 66 5.92 -4.64 6.80
CA THR A 66 4.58 -4.56 6.20
C THR A 66 3.58 -5.35 7.05
N ALA A 67 2.37 -5.58 6.52
CA ALA A 67 1.30 -6.34 7.18
C ALA A 67 1.03 -5.82 8.59
N PHE A 68 0.83 -4.51 8.73
CA PHE A 68 0.57 -3.85 10.01
C PHE A 68 1.67 -4.07 11.06
N GLY A 69 2.91 -4.28 10.61
CA GLY A 69 4.08 -4.47 11.48
C GLY A 69 4.38 -5.92 11.82
N THR A 70 3.58 -6.87 11.31
CA THR A 70 3.75 -8.30 11.61
C THR A 70 4.75 -9.03 10.71
N GLN A 71 5.07 -8.45 9.55
CA GLN A 71 6.03 -8.97 8.58
C GLN A 71 7.23 -8.02 8.49
N ILE A 72 8.43 -8.52 8.78
CA ILE A 72 9.67 -7.76 8.90
C ILE A 72 10.68 -8.24 7.86
N TYR A 73 11.31 -7.32 7.14
CA TYR A 73 12.33 -7.63 6.13
C TYR A 73 13.70 -7.76 6.80
N ALA A 74 14.04 -8.97 7.24
CA ALA A 74 15.32 -9.25 7.88
C ALA A 74 16.35 -9.76 6.85
N VAL A 75 17.56 -9.24 6.94
CA VAL A 75 18.64 -9.49 5.98
C VAL A 75 19.84 -10.09 6.70
N PRO A 76 20.30 -11.30 6.34
CA PRO A 76 21.41 -11.97 7.04
C PRO A 76 22.76 -11.34 6.66
N LEU A 77 23.53 -10.86 7.63
CA LEU A 77 24.84 -10.23 7.42
C LEU A 77 26.02 -11.24 7.44
N PHE A 78 25.74 -12.51 7.72
CA PHE A 78 26.73 -13.60 7.74
C PHE A 78 26.85 -14.34 6.40
N VAL A 79 26.14 -13.87 5.35
CA VAL A 79 26.20 -14.41 3.99
C VAL A 79 26.83 -13.34 3.09
N ASP A 80 27.89 -13.70 2.36
CA ASP A 80 28.67 -12.73 1.58
C ASP A 80 27.86 -12.03 0.48
N SER A 81 26.95 -12.75 -0.18
CA SER A 81 26.07 -12.18 -1.21
C SER A 81 24.70 -12.82 -1.12
N ILE A 82 23.70 -11.99 -0.78
CA ILE A 82 22.35 -12.43 -0.47
C ILE A 82 21.54 -12.49 -1.75
N ARG A 83 20.80 -13.58 -1.96
CA ARG A 83 19.83 -13.67 -3.06
C ARG A 83 18.50 -13.11 -2.61
N PRO A 84 17.74 -12.41 -3.47
CA PRO A 84 16.47 -11.82 -3.10
C PRO A 84 15.34 -12.87 -3.04
N TYR A 85 15.52 -13.94 -2.26
CA TYR A 85 14.53 -15.02 -2.08
C TYR A 85 13.30 -14.60 -1.29
N ARG A 86 13.28 -13.39 -0.71
CA ARG A 86 12.19 -12.86 0.10
C ARG A 86 11.87 -13.73 1.32
N VAL A 87 12.90 -14.01 2.13
CA VAL A 87 12.77 -14.76 3.38
C VAL A 87 12.49 -13.80 4.53
N ASP A 88 11.21 -13.45 4.70
CA ASP A 88 10.78 -12.45 5.67
C ASP A 88 10.49 -13.07 7.05
N VAL A 89 10.58 -12.26 8.11
CA VAL A 89 10.31 -12.65 9.50
C VAL A 89 8.88 -12.29 9.89
N PHE A 90 8.15 -13.24 10.42
CA PHE A 90 6.76 -13.08 10.87
C PHE A 90 6.69 -13.16 12.38
N ILE A 91 6.04 -12.17 12.99
CA ILE A 91 5.80 -12.11 14.44
C ILE A 91 4.32 -12.40 14.76
N PRO A 92 4.00 -12.80 16.01
CA PRO A 92 2.62 -12.93 16.45
C PRO A 92 1.86 -11.61 16.32
N GLU A 93 0.54 -11.72 16.12
CA GLU A 93 -0.36 -10.57 16.05
C GLU A 93 -0.25 -9.71 17.33
N PRO A 94 0.06 -8.41 17.23
CA PRO A 94 0.21 -7.52 18.38
C PRO A 94 -0.95 -7.59 19.37
N ALA A 95 -2.20 -7.69 18.90
CA ALA A 95 -3.38 -7.78 19.76
C ALA A 95 -3.38 -9.02 20.71
N THR A 96 -2.59 -10.05 20.41
CA THR A 96 -2.44 -11.25 21.25
C THR A 96 -1.40 -11.10 22.38
N LEU A 97 -0.66 -9.99 22.39
CA LEU A 97 0.42 -9.72 23.35
C LEU A 97 -0.05 -8.85 24.51
N SER A 98 0.69 -8.89 25.63
CA SER A 98 0.33 -8.07 26.79
C SER A 98 0.51 -6.57 26.48
N PRO A 99 -0.34 -5.68 27.02
CA PRO A 99 -0.24 -4.23 26.80
C PRO A 99 1.14 -3.66 27.13
N GLU A 100 1.76 -4.13 28.22
CA GLU A 100 3.09 -3.66 28.64
C GLU A 100 4.18 -4.05 27.63
N LEU A 101 4.05 -5.22 26.99
CA LEU A 101 5.00 -5.65 25.97
C LEU A 101 4.82 -4.85 24.69
N ARG A 102 3.57 -4.55 24.29
CA ARG A 102 3.27 -3.71 23.13
C ARG A 102 3.88 -2.33 23.27
N GLU A 103 3.70 -1.71 24.43
CA GLU A 103 4.23 -0.39 24.74
C GLU A 103 5.77 -0.38 24.69
N VAL A 104 6.42 -1.32 25.40
CA VAL A 104 7.89 -1.40 25.44
C VAL A 104 8.52 -1.67 24.07
N LEU A 105 7.81 -2.35 23.18
CA LEU A 105 8.29 -2.71 21.84
C LEU A 105 7.82 -1.75 20.74
N ASP A 106 7.10 -0.67 21.07
CA ASP A 106 6.53 0.26 20.09
C ASP A 106 5.68 -0.45 19.01
N LEU A 107 4.97 -1.54 19.37
CA LEU A 107 4.25 -2.35 18.39
C LEU A 107 3.15 -1.56 17.68
N ASP A 108 2.46 -0.69 18.39
CA ASP A 108 1.39 0.13 17.80
C ASP A 108 1.95 1.15 16.78
N VAL A 109 3.25 1.50 16.89
CA VAL A 109 3.93 2.39 15.93
C VAL A 109 4.28 1.68 14.62
N THR A 110 4.53 0.37 14.67
CA THR A 110 4.81 -0.44 13.46
C THR A 110 3.60 -0.59 12.55
N PHE A 111 2.39 -0.38 13.08
CA PHE A 111 1.16 -0.48 12.30
C PHE A 111 1.18 0.45 11.08
N TYR A 112 1.61 1.69 11.30
CA TYR A 112 1.55 2.79 10.33
C TYR A 112 2.94 3.28 9.85
N THR A 113 4.04 2.84 10.45
CA THR A 113 5.39 3.25 10.01
C THR A 113 5.90 2.31 8.93
N ARG A 114 6.30 2.84 7.76
CA ARG A 114 6.84 2.06 6.63
C ARG A 114 8.29 2.39 6.27
N ASP A 115 8.80 3.54 6.70
CA ASP A 115 10.17 4.00 6.42
C ASP A 115 11.21 3.21 7.22
N GLY A 116 12.20 2.61 6.54
CA GLY A 116 13.24 1.79 7.16
C GLY A 116 14.05 2.52 8.23
N SER A 117 14.35 3.81 8.04
CA SER A 117 15.13 4.57 9.02
C SER A 117 14.37 4.76 10.34
N ARG A 118 13.06 4.99 10.28
CA ARG A 118 12.18 5.08 11.46
C ARG A 118 11.93 3.71 12.07
N ILE A 119 11.65 2.69 11.26
CA ILE A 119 11.41 1.31 11.73
C ILE A 119 12.62 0.76 12.48
N SER A 120 13.84 1.02 12.02
CA SER A 120 15.08 0.57 12.66
C SER A 120 15.25 1.04 14.10
N GLN A 121 14.54 2.11 14.48
CA GLN A 121 14.64 2.71 15.81
C GLN A 121 13.63 2.12 16.80
N LEU A 122 12.61 1.41 16.31
CA LEU A 122 11.53 0.85 17.14
C LEU A 122 12.02 -0.32 18.00
N GLY A 123 11.43 -0.44 19.20
CA GLY A 123 11.77 -1.49 20.17
C GLY A 123 11.64 -2.89 19.59
N ILE A 124 10.56 -3.18 18.86
CA ILE A 124 10.32 -4.46 18.20
C ILE A 124 11.42 -4.84 17.21
N THR A 125 11.86 -3.89 16.38
CA THR A 125 12.94 -4.12 15.42
C THR A 125 14.22 -4.53 16.13
N ARG A 126 14.59 -3.80 17.20
CA ARG A 126 15.75 -4.11 18.03
C ARG A 126 15.62 -5.46 18.75
N HIS A 127 14.42 -5.80 19.21
CA HIS A 127 14.13 -7.06 19.88
C HIS A 127 14.23 -8.25 18.90
N VAL A 128 13.63 -8.12 17.71
CA VAL A 128 13.73 -9.14 16.65
C VAL A 128 15.18 -9.33 16.21
N LEU A 129 15.97 -8.26 16.05
CA LEU A 129 17.41 -8.40 15.77
C LEU A 129 18.13 -9.24 16.83
N ARG A 130 17.82 -9.03 18.11
CA ARG A 130 18.43 -9.79 19.21
C ARG A 130 17.96 -11.24 19.25
N ILE A 131 16.69 -11.50 18.95
CA ILE A 131 16.15 -12.84 18.78
C ILE A 131 16.89 -13.58 17.67
N LEU A 132 16.99 -12.97 16.48
CA LEU A 132 17.67 -13.55 15.33
C LEU A 132 19.17 -13.73 15.60
N GLN A 133 19.81 -12.77 16.26
CA GLN A 133 21.20 -12.86 16.70
C GLN A 133 21.42 -14.07 17.61
N HIS A 134 20.58 -14.23 18.63
CA HIS A 134 20.67 -15.36 19.56
C HIS A 134 20.44 -16.68 18.83
N TRP A 135 19.35 -16.78 18.06
CA TRP A 135 19.02 -17.96 17.28
C TRP A 135 20.14 -18.38 16.33
N THR A 136 20.72 -17.43 15.61
CA THR A 136 21.81 -17.69 14.67
C THR A 136 23.06 -18.22 15.39
N SER A 137 23.34 -17.72 16.60
CA SER A 137 24.48 -18.19 17.40
C SER A 137 24.33 -19.61 17.95
N THR A 138 23.11 -20.17 17.97
CA THR A 138 22.88 -21.56 18.39
C THR A 138 22.95 -22.57 17.25
N LEU A 139 23.10 -22.11 16.00
CA LEU A 139 23.22 -22.95 14.82
C LEU A 139 24.69 -23.29 14.54
N GLU A 140 24.95 -24.54 14.17
CA GLU A 140 26.30 -24.98 13.76
C GLU A 140 26.72 -24.35 12.42
N ASP A 141 25.78 -24.28 11.47
CA ASP A 141 25.96 -23.64 10.17
C ASP A 141 24.69 -22.83 9.78
N PRO A 142 24.65 -21.54 10.11
CA PRO A 142 23.53 -20.67 9.76
C PRO A 142 23.21 -20.59 8.27
N SER A 143 24.21 -20.81 7.39
CA SER A 143 24.02 -20.71 5.95
C SER A 143 23.07 -21.78 5.40
N GLN A 144 22.94 -22.92 6.11
CA GLN A 144 22.02 -24.00 5.72
C GLN A 144 20.55 -23.57 5.76
N ILE A 145 20.19 -22.51 6.50
CA ILE A 145 18.83 -21.96 6.51
C ILE A 145 18.36 -21.70 5.08
N TYR A 146 19.24 -21.16 4.22
CA TYR A 146 18.89 -20.67 2.89
C TYR A 146 19.04 -21.71 1.79
N LYS A 147 19.54 -22.90 2.12
CA LYS A 147 19.79 -23.94 1.14
C LYS A 147 18.47 -24.58 0.68
N ASP A 148 18.28 -24.63 -0.65
CA ASP A 148 17.13 -25.25 -1.31
C ASP A 148 15.75 -24.69 -0.89
N LEU A 149 15.73 -23.48 -0.29
CA LEU A 149 14.49 -22.84 0.16
C LEU A 149 13.60 -22.44 -1.04
N PRO A 150 12.28 -22.66 -0.93
CA PRO A 150 11.32 -22.04 -1.84
C PRO A 150 11.39 -20.52 -1.77
N PHE A 151 11.16 -19.87 -2.91
CA PHE A 151 10.94 -18.42 -2.94
C PHE A 151 9.80 -18.01 -2.00
N GLY A 152 9.97 -16.92 -1.25
CA GLY A 152 8.96 -16.41 -0.31
C GLY A 152 8.79 -17.24 0.96
N SER A 153 9.77 -18.08 1.33
CA SER A 153 9.78 -18.83 2.59
C SER A 153 9.77 -17.89 3.81
N ARG A 154 9.33 -18.37 4.98
CA ARG A 154 9.11 -17.52 6.15
C ARG A 154 9.91 -17.98 7.36
N ILE A 155 10.48 -17.05 8.11
CA ILE A 155 10.98 -17.28 9.48
C ILE A 155 9.85 -16.86 10.42
N VAL A 156 9.28 -17.80 11.17
CA VAL A 156 8.11 -17.55 12.02
C VAL A 156 8.53 -17.56 13.49
N LEU A 157 8.33 -16.43 14.19
CA LEU A 157 8.41 -16.35 15.64
C LEU A 157 7.06 -16.77 16.23
N GLN A 158 6.99 -17.93 16.88
CA GLN A 158 5.73 -18.47 17.42
C GLN A 158 5.30 -17.75 18.71
N ASN A 159 6.18 -16.97 19.31
CA ASN A 159 5.97 -16.16 20.51
C ASN A 159 6.97 -15.00 20.52
N LEU A 160 6.67 -13.96 21.31
CA LEU A 160 7.57 -12.82 21.56
C LEU A 160 7.86 -12.69 23.07
N PRO A 161 8.74 -13.51 23.64
CA PRO A 161 9.11 -13.40 25.06
C PRO A 161 10.04 -12.21 25.32
N LYS A 162 10.10 -11.75 26.56
CA LYS A 162 11.06 -10.71 26.99
C LYS A 162 12.50 -11.22 26.98
N ASN A 163 12.70 -12.49 27.33
CA ASN A 163 13.97 -13.19 27.22
C ASN A 163 14.09 -13.84 25.84
N VAL A 164 15.05 -13.38 25.03
CA VAL A 164 15.22 -13.83 23.64
C VAL A 164 15.48 -15.34 23.52
N ALA A 165 16.09 -15.98 24.53
CA ALA A 165 16.38 -17.41 24.55
C ALA A 165 15.13 -18.30 24.65
N GLU A 166 13.99 -17.73 25.05
CA GLU A 166 12.70 -18.43 25.15
C GLU A 166 11.90 -18.37 23.84
N THR A 167 12.44 -17.72 22.81
CA THR A 167 11.75 -17.56 21.54
C THR A 167 11.75 -18.87 20.76
N ARG A 168 10.57 -19.29 20.30
CA ARG A 168 10.41 -20.46 19.44
C ARG A 168 10.35 -20.01 18.00
N ILE A 169 11.29 -20.51 17.21
CA ILE A 169 11.48 -20.11 15.80
C ILE A 169 11.31 -21.34 14.93
N SER A 170 10.55 -21.18 13.85
CA SER A 170 10.39 -22.20 12.82
C SER A 170 10.53 -21.60 11.44
N ILE A 171 11.12 -22.35 10.50
CA ILE A 171 11.14 -21.98 9.08
C ILE A 171 9.94 -22.66 8.42
N ALA A 172 9.11 -21.88 7.73
CA ALA A 172 7.97 -22.35 6.97
C ALA A 172 8.25 -22.23 5.46
N PRO A 173 8.52 -23.35 4.76
CA PRO A 173 8.75 -23.34 3.32
C PRO A 173 7.47 -23.03 2.53
N THR A 174 7.56 -22.09 1.59
CA THR A 174 6.40 -21.61 0.81
C THR A 174 6.28 -22.36 -0.52
N HIS A 175 6.24 -23.70 -0.50
CA HIS A 175 6.15 -24.52 -1.72
C HIS A 175 4.88 -24.24 -2.55
N TYR A 176 3.79 -23.82 -1.90
CA TYR A 176 2.54 -23.51 -2.58
C TYR A 176 2.70 -22.31 -3.54
N LEU A 177 3.51 -21.31 -3.17
CA LEU A 177 3.80 -20.14 -4.00
C LEU A 177 4.56 -20.56 -5.25
N GLU A 178 5.63 -21.33 -5.09
CA GLU A 178 6.38 -21.85 -6.24
C GLU A 178 5.51 -22.69 -7.17
N ARG A 179 4.50 -23.39 -6.66
CA ARG A 179 3.54 -24.13 -7.49
C ARG A 179 2.70 -23.20 -8.36
N GLN A 180 2.29 -22.05 -7.86
CA GLN A 180 1.46 -21.06 -8.56
C GLN A 180 2.24 -20.26 -9.60
N LEU A 181 3.53 -20.01 -9.37
CA LEU A 181 4.36 -19.23 -10.30
C LEU A 181 4.44 -19.86 -11.70
N LEU A 182 4.39 -19.01 -12.72
CA LEU A 182 4.40 -19.40 -14.13
C LEU A 182 5.81 -19.44 -14.70
N SER A 183 6.06 -20.38 -15.62
CA SER A 183 7.29 -20.40 -16.42
C SER A 183 7.19 -19.41 -17.58
N VAL A 184 8.33 -19.02 -18.16
CA VAL A 184 8.36 -18.22 -19.40
C VAL A 184 7.54 -18.87 -20.52
N SER A 185 7.62 -20.21 -20.64
CA SER A 185 6.84 -20.96 -21.64
C SER A 185 5.32 -20.88 -21.40
N SER A 186 4.91 -20.88 -20.13
CA SER A 186 3.51 -20.71 -19.74
C SER A 186 3.01 -19.31 -20.05
N LEU A 187 3.81 -18.28 -19.74
CA LEU A 187 3.49 -16.88 -20.07
C LEU A 187 3.38 -16.67 -21.58
N ARG A 188 4.30 -17.22 -22.37
CA ARG A 188 4.24 -17.18 -23.84
C ARG A 188 2.98 -17.84 -24.38
N LYS A 189 2.56 -18.97 -23.80
CA LYS A 189 1.30 -19.63 -24.16
C LYS A 189 0.07 -18.77 -23.84
N PHE A 190 0.08 -18.05 -22.72
CA PHE A 190 -1.01 -17.15 -22.37
C PHE A 190 -1.07 -15.93 -23.30
N TRP A 191 0.07 -15.27 -23.53
CA TRP A 191 0.09 -13.95 -24.15
C TRP A 191 0.27 -13.97 -25.66
N GLY A 192 0.66 -15.11 -26.23
CA GLY A 192 0.96 -15.27 -27.65
C GLY A 192 2.42 -14.95 -27.97
N ASP A 193 2.82 -15.30 -29.19
CA ASP A 193 4.20 -15.16 -29.65
C ASP A 193 4.59 -13.71 -30.01
N ASP A 194 3.61 -12.82 -30.18
CA ASP A 194 3.82 -11.40 -30.50
C ASP A 194 4.34 -10.59 -29.31
N VAL A 195 4.27 -11.13 -28.08
CA VAL A 195 4.82 -10.45 -26.90
C VAL A 195 6.32 -10.70 -26.80
N GLU A 196 7.09 -9.63 -26.96
CA GLU A 196 8.54 -9.66 -26.80
C GLU A 196 8.93 -9.70 -25.32
N PHE A 197 9.44 -10.84 -24.88
CA PHE A 197 9.96 -11.02 -23.52
C PHE A 197 11.43 -10.56 -23.41
N PRO A 198 11.81 -9.91 -22.30
CA PRO A 198 13.21 -9.59 -22.02
C PRO A 198 14.01 -10.87 -21.72
N PRO A 199 15.36 -10.79 -21.71
CA PRO A 199 16.21 -11.89 -21.30
C PRO A 199 15.89 -12.36 -19.87
N THR A 200 16.15 -13.64 -19.62
CA THR A 200 16.01 -14.25 -18.28
C THR A 200 17.32 -14.21 -17.53
N VAL A 201 17.26 -13.91 -16.23
CA VAL A 201 18.38 -13.99 -15.28
C VAL A 201 17.99 -15.00 -14.20
N ASP A 202 18.89 -15.90 -13.82
CA ASP A 202 18.66 -16.78 -12.68
C ASP A 202 18.73 -15.96 -11.39
N ILE A 203 17.82 -16.19 -10.45
CA ILE A 203 17.84 -15.52 -9.14
C ILE A 203 19.17 -15.73 -8.41
N GLU A 204 19.89 -16.82 -8.71
CA GLU A 204 21.24 -17.08 -8.20
C GLU A 204 22.30 -16.08 -8.69
N ASP A 205 22.03 -15.36 -9.77
CA ASP A 205 22.89 -14.31 -10.34
C ASP A 205 22.42 -12.90 -9.95
N VAL A 206 21.39 -12.80 -9.10
CA VAL A 206 20.85 -11.54 -8.59
C VAL A 206 21.30 -11.32 -7.16
N GLU A 207 22.00 -10.22 -6.92
CA GLU A 207 22.40 -9.81 -5.58
C GLU A 207 21.40 -8.81 -4.99
N TYR A 208 20.92 -9.09 -3.78
CA TYR A 208 20.07 -8.19 -3.02
C TYR A 208 20.87 -7.03 -2.43
N LEU A 209 20.33 -5.82 -2.49
CA LEU A 209 20.94 -4.62 -1.90
C LEU A 209 20.12 -4.07 -0.72
N SER A 210 18.82 -3.85 -0.91
CA SER A 210 17.90 -3.41 0.16
C SER A 210 16.43 -3.57 -0.22
N GLN A 211 15.54 -3.70 0.77
CA GLN A 211 14.09 -3.72 0.55
C GLN A 211 13.54 -2.30 0.61
N LEU A 212 12.77 -1.89 -0.40
CA LEU A 212 12.15 -0.56 -0.45
C LEU A 212 10.67 -0.59 -0.07
N HIS A 213 9.95 -1.63 -0.50
CA HIS A 213 8.51 -1.81 -0.29
C HIS A 213 8.15 -3.30 -0.21
N ASP A 214 6.90 -3.68 0.04
CA ASP A 214 6.47 -5.09 0.12
C ASP A 214 6.68 -5.91 -1.16
N SER A 215 6.70 -5.25 -2.32
CA SER A 215 6.86 -5.88 -3.63
C SER A 215 8.17 -5.52 -4.32
N VAL A 216 8.98 -4.62 -3.76
CA VAL A 216 10.12 -4.00 -4.45
C VAL A 216 11.39 -3.98 -3.59
N CYS A 217 12.49 -4.48 -4.16
CA CYS A 217 13.84 -4.32 -3.61
C CYS A 217 14.82 -3.76 -4.65
N LEU A 218 15.93 -3.19 -4.17
CA LEU A 218 17.10 -2.89 -4.98
C LEU A 218 17.92 -4.16 -5.16
N ALA A 219 18.33 -4.41 -6.40
CA ALA A 219 19.14 -5.56 -6.75
C ALA A 219 20.33 -5.15 -7.64
N ASN A 220 21.45 -5.85 -7.51
CA ASN A 220 22.58 -5.75 -8.42
C ASN A 220 22.55 -6.92 -9.41
N ILE A 221 22.66 -6.60 -10.70
CA ILE A 221 22.88 -7.57 -11.77
C ILE A 221 24.03 -7.03 -12.62
N GLU A 222 25.12 -7.78 -12.70
CA GLU A 222 26.32 -7.44 -13.48
C GLU A 222 26.90 -6.05 -13.16
N GLY A 223 26.88 -5.64 -11.89
CA GLY A 223 27.43 -4.35 -11.44
C GLY A 223 26.48 -3.16 -11.62
N LYS A 224 25.26 -3.38 -12.15
CA LYS A 224 24.24 -2.33 -12.28
C LYS A 224 23.11 -2.53 -11.27
N THR A 225 22.69 -1.44 -10.64
CA THR A 225 21.54 -1.43 -9.74
C THR A 225 20.23 -1.35 -10.52
N TRP A 226 19.30 -2.22 -10.16
CA TRP A 226 17.97 -2.34 -10.72
C TRP A 226 16.92 -2.34 -9.61
N ILE A 227 15.69 -2.01 -9.99
CA ILE A 227 14.51 -2.30 -9.18
C ILE A 227 14.09 -3.72 -9.51
N PHE A 228 14.10 -4.62 -8.53
CA PHE A 228 13.54 -5.96 -8.66
C PHE A 228 12.15 -5.99 -8.02
N LYS A 229 11.13 -6.23 -8.85
CA LYS A 229 9.75 -6.37 -8.40
C LYS A 229 9.35 -7.84 -8.31
N ALA A 230 8.90 -8.26 -7.14
CA ALA A 230 8.46 -9.62 -6.86
C ALA A 230 7.46 -9.67 -5.70
N LEU A 231 6.46 -10.54 -5.82
CA LEU A 231 5.40 -10.72 -4.83
C LEU A 231 5.48 -12.09 -4.17
N THR A 232 5.24 -12.15 -2.86
CA THR A 232 5.14 -13.39 -2.08
C THR A 232 3.69 -13.85 -1.84
N SER A 233 2.72 -13.07 -2.32
CA SER A 233 1.29 -13.36 -2.35
C SER A 233 0.62 -12.60 -3.50
N TYR A 234 -0.54 -13.06 -3.95
CA TYR A 234 -1.31 -12.49 -5.06
C TYR A 234 -0.50 -12.28 -6.35
N THR A 235 0.22 -13.32 -6.78
CA THR A 235 1.17 -13.24 -7.92
C THR A 235 0.49 -12.89 -9.26
N LYS A 236 -0.84 -13.06 -9.37
CA LYS A 236 -1.64 -12.64 -10.52
C LYS A 236 -1.45 -11.15 -10.87
N TYR A 237 -1.30 -10.27 -9.87
CA TYR A 237 -1.11 -8.83 -10.09
C TYR A 237 0.26 -8.52 -10.71
N LEU A 238 1.31 -9.23 -10.28
CA LEU A 238 2.66 -9.11 -10.85
C LEU A 238 2.69 -9.51 -12.32
N TYR A 239 2.03 -10.62 -12.69
CA TYR A 239 1.95 -11.05 -14.09
C TYR A 239 1.06 -10.14 -14.94
N HIS A 240 0.01 -9.56 -14.35
CA HIS A 240 -0.79 -8.54 -15.02
C HIS A 240 0.07 -7.33 -15.39
N GLU A 241 0.74 -6.73 -14.41
CA GLU A 241 1.62 -5.58 -14.63
C GLU A 241 2.73 -5.90 -15.63
N LEU A 242 3.43 -7.03 -15.46
CA LEU A 242 4.47 -7.47 -16.39
C LEU A 242 3.94 -7.48 -17.82
N ARG A 243 2.76 -8.07 -18.04
CA ARG A 243 2.16 -8.09 -19.36
C ARG A 243 1.89 -6.68 -19.88
N GLN A 244 1.25 -5.82 -19.06
CA GLN A 244 0.90 -4.46 -19.48
C GLN A 244 2.14 -3.69 -19.90
N LEU A 245 3.22 -3.73 -19.12
CA LEU A 245 4.47 -3.05 -19.47
C LEU A 245 5.15 -3.62 -20.72
N LEU A 246 4.98 -4.91 -21.03
CA LEU A 246 5.53 -5.53 -22.23
C LEU A 246 4.73 -5.23 -23.51
N VAL A 247 3.46 -4.85 -23.42
CA VAL A 247 2.64 -4.54 -24.61
C VAL A 247 2.40 -3.04 -24.80
N MET A 248 2.56 -2.25 -23.73
CA MET A 248 2.36 -0.82 -23.77
C MET A 248 3.37 -0.15 -24.71
N PRO A 249 2.93 0.72 -25.62
CA PRO A 249 3.83 1.60 -26.35
C PRO A 249 4.60 2.52 -25.38
N PRO A 250 5.89 2.79 -25.63
CA PRO A 250 6.71 3.56 -24.70
C PRO A 250 6.24 5.01 -24.57
N HIS A 251 6.33 5.57 -23.36
CA HIS A 251 6.09 6.98 -23.07
C HIS A 251 7.13 7.47 -22.04
N PRO A 252 7.71 8.68 -22.20
CA PRO A 252 8.80 9.15 -21.33
C PRO A 252 8.43 9.30 -19.85
N ASN A 253 7.14 9.49 -19.55
CA ASN A 253 6.62 9.65 -18.18
C ASN A 253 5.91 8.40 -17.65
N VAL A 254 6.13 7.24 -18.28
CA VAL A 254 5.72 5.92 -17.79
C VAL A 254 6.97 5.06 -17.64
N ILE A 255 7.04 4.23 -16.61
CA ILE A 255 8.19 3.36 -16.37
C ILE A 255 8.54 2.55 -17.62
N ALA A 256 9.83 2.47 -17.90
CA ALA A 256 10.32 1.74 -19.06
C ALA A 256 9.96 0.26 -19.00
N ARG A 257 9.98 -0.39 -20.16
CA ARG A 257 9.73 -1.83 -20.30
C ARG A 257 10.67 -2.63 -19.37
N PRO A 258 10.20 -3.77 -18.80
CA PRO A 258 11.03 -4.66 -18.01
C PRO A 258 12.29 -5.09 -18.75
N VAL A 259 13.41 -5.10 -18.04
CA VAL A 259 14.75 -5.35 -18.61
C VAL A 259 15.16 -6.81 -18.49
N HIS A 260 14.76 -7.47 -17.40
CA HIS A 260 15.00 -8.89 -17.18
C HIS A 260 13.78 -9.56 -16.57
N LEU A 261 13.52 -10.81 -16.95
CA LEU A 261 12.73 -11.73 -16.13
C LEU A 261 13.65 -12.43 -15.15
N VAL A 262 13.35 -12.37 -13.86
CA VAL A 262 14.09 -13.12 -12.85
C VAL A 262 13.42 -14.47 -12.68
N THR A 263 14.20 -15.54 -12.80
CA THR A 263 13.71 -16.91 -12.75
C THR A 263 14.34 -17.68 -11.61
N LYS A 264 13.61 -18.63 -11.04
CA LYS A 264 14.13 -19.56 -10.04
C LYS A 264 13.80 -20.99 -10.45
N LYS A 265 14.77 -21.89 -10.29
CA LYS A 265 14.51 -23.33 -10.32
C LYS A 265 13.76 -23.72 -9.04
N CYS A 266 12.49 -24.09 -9.19
CA CYS A 266 11.65 -24.53 -8.09
C CYS A 266 12.16 -25.86 -7.53
N SER A 267 12.00 -26.05 -6.22
CA SER A 267 12.46 -27.28 -5.53
C SER A 267 11.62 -28.50 -5.94
N PHE A 268 10.44 -28.30 -6.53
CA PHE A 268 9.54 -29.35 -6.99
C PHE A 268 9.35 -29.36 -8.52
N GLY A 269 9.47 -30.55 -9.12
CA GLY A 269 9.09 -30.78 -10.53
C GLY A 269 10.03 -30.20 -11.61
N ASN A 270 11.24 -29.75 -11.24
CA ASN A 270 12.21 -29.12 -12.16
C ASN A 270 11.67 -27.89 -12.92
N LYS A 271 10.58 -27.27 -12.45
CA LYS A 271 10.03 -26.06 -13.05
C LYS A 271 11.00 -24.90 -12.84
N VAL A 272 11.25 -24.13 -13.91
CA VAL A 272 11.92 -22.83 -13.82
C VAL A 272 10.83 -21.77 -13.93
N ALA A 273 10.52 -21.13 -12.81
CA ALA A 273 9.42 -20.19 -12.69
C ALA A 273 9.92 -18.75 -12.71
N VAL A 274 9.12 -17.84 -13.28
CA VAL A 274 9.34 -16.40 -13.24
C VAL A 274 8.86 -15.90 -11.88
N VAL A 275 9.80 -15.52 -11.02
CA VAL A 275 9.53 -15.01 -9.66
C VAL A 275 9.30 -13.49 -9.65
N GLY A 276 9.73 -12.80 -10.70
CA GLY A 276 9.60 -11.36 -10.84
C GLY A 276 10.30 -10.82 -12.05
N PHE A 277 10.42 -9.50 -12.12
CA PHE A 277 11.09 -8.81 -13.22
C PHE A 277 11.82 -7.57 -12.72
N THR A 278 12.74 -7.06 -13.53
CA THR A 278 13.49 -5.84 -13.20
C THR A 278 13.10 -4.67 -14.07
N VAL A 279 13.12 -3.47 -13.47
CA VAL A 279 12.95 -2.19 -14.16
C VAL A 279 14.06 -1.22 -13.74
N GLU A 280 14.16 -0.10 -14.45
CA GLU A 280 15.14 0.95 -14.15
C GLU A 280 14.98 1.50 -12.73
N ASN A 281 16.12 1.77 -12.07
CA ASN A 281 16.14 2.44 -10.77
C ASN A 281 16.18 3.96 -10.94
N HIS A 282 15.09 4.63 -10.56
CA HIS A 282 15.00 6.08 -10.50
C HIS A 282 15.48 6.59 -9.14
N VAL A 283 16.75 7.01 -9.10
CA VAL A 283 17.52 7.28 -7.88
C VAL A 283 16.96 8.37 -6.96
N HIS A 284 16.12 9.27 -7.47
CA HIS A 284 15.52 10.33 -6.66
C HIS A 284 14.34 9.84 -5.79
N GLY A 285 13.83 8.63 -6.05
CA GLY A 285 12.72 8.06 -5.30
C GLY A 285 11.36 8.71 -5.63
N SER A 286 10.40 8.50 -4.74
CA SER A 286 9.00 8.93 -4.91
C SER A 286 8.82 10.43 -4.62
N LEU A 287 7.95 11.07 -5.40
CA LEU A 287 7.51 12.45 -5.17
C LEU A 287 6.88 12.66 -3.79
N ARG A 288 6.27 11.62 -3.19
CA ARG A 288 5.64 11.68 -1.86
C ARG A 288 6.58 12.23 -0.80
N ASP A 289 7.80 11.69 -0.76
CA ASP A 289 8.80 12.06 0.25
C ASP A 289 9.68 13.22 -0.23
N LEU A 290 9.85 13.33 -1.56
CA LEU A 290 10.75 14.29 -2.17
C LEU A 290 10.15 15.70 -2.21
N ILE A 291 8.88 15.87 -2.61
CA ILE A 291 8.31 17.21 -2.79
C ILE A 291 8.25 18.04 -1.50
N PRO A 292 7.85 17.50 -0.33
CA PRO A 292 7.82 18.29 0.90
C PRO A 292 9.24 18.60 1.38
N PHE A 293 10.17 17.66 1.18
CA PHE A 293 11.59 17.88 1.47
C PHE A 293 12.16 19.04 0.66
N LEU A 294 11.92 19.06 -0.66
CA LEU A 294 12.38 20.14 -1.53
C LEU A 294 11.75 21.48 -1.14
N GLU A 295 10.45 21.51 -0.81
CA GLU A 295 9.76 22.74 -0.39
C GLU A 295 10.35 23.31 0.90
N ILE A 296 10.61 22.48 1.91
CA ILE A 296 11.24 22.91 3.17
C ILE A 296 12.65 23.51 2.95
N HIS A 297 13.30 23.12 1.86
CA HIS A 297 14.63 23.60 1.48
C HIS A 297 14.62 24.67 0.37
N ASP A 298 13.45 25.17 -0.03
CA ASP A 298 13.29 26.13 -1.13
C ASP A 298 13.88 25.63 -2.48
N GLN A 299 13.81 24.32 -2.72
CA GLN A 299 14.40 23.62 -3.88
C GLN A 299 13.36 23.13 -4.90
N VAL A 300 12.08 23.48 -4.75
CA VAL A 300 11.05 23.20 -5.74
C VAL A 300 10.42 24.50 -6.21
N SER A 301 10.44 24.73 -7.52
CA SER A 301 9.86 25.92 -8.11
C SER A 301 8.44 25.67 -8.63
N LEU A 302 7.72 26.76 -8.92
CA LEU A 302 6.45 26.67 -9.66
C LEU A 302 6.65 26.00 -11.03
N ALA A 303 7.83 26.17 -11.64
CA ALA A 303 8.14 25.55 -12.92
C ALA A 303 8.16 24.02 -12.84
N ASP A 304 8.77 23.49 -11.78
CA ASP A 304 8.84 22.05 -11.54
C ASP A 304 7.45 21.48 -11.29
N LYS A 305 6.64 22.16 -10.47
CA LYS A 305 5.25 21.80 -10.19
C LYS A 305 4.40 21.74 -11.46
N ILE A 306 4.53 22.73 -12.36
CA ILE A 306 3.85 22.74 -13.66
C ILE A 306 4.37 21.61 -14.56
N LYS A 307 5.69 21.43 -14.64
CA LYS A 307 6.34 20.39 -15.46
C LYS A 307 5.81 19.01 -15.11
N TRP A 308 5.87 18.63 -13.83
CA TRP A 308 5.41 17.31 -13.37
C TRP A 308 3.92 17.14 -13.64
N SER A 309 3.11 18.17 -13.40
CA SER A 309 1.66 18.15 -13.67
C SER A 309 1.34 17.86 -15.14
N VAL A 310 2.01 18.54 -16.07
CA VAL A 310 1.85 18.34 -17.53
C VAL A 310 2.30 16.93 -17.94
N GLN A 311 3.42 16.46 -17.41
CA GLN A 311 3.98 15.13 -17.69
C GLN A 311 3.02 14.01 -17.25
N LEU A 312 2.40 14.14 -16.07
CA LEU A 312 1.44 13.16 -15.56
C LEU A 312 0.14 13.16 -16.37
N ALA A 313 -0.39 14.33 -16.72
CA ALA A 313 -1.58 14.41 -17.58
C ALA A 313 -1.31 13.80 -18.97
N SER A 314 -0.14 14.05 -19.56
CA SER A 314 0.28 13.43 -20.82
C SER A 314 0.37 11.91 -20.71
N ALA A 315 0.94 11.40 -19.62
CA ALA A 315 1.05 9.97 -19.39
C ALA A 315 -0.34 9.30 -19.29
N LEU A 316 -1.27 9.87 -18.52
CA LEU A 316 -2.64 9.35 -18.39
C LEU A 316 -3.37 9.32 -19.74
N ILE A 317 -3.24 10.38 -20.55
CA ILE A 317 -3.77 10.41 -21.91
C ILE A 317 -3.21 9.26 -22.75
N HIS A 318 -1.89 9.03 -22.69
CA HIS A 318 -1.24 7.93 -23.42
C HIS A 318 -1.74 6.54 -22.98
N LEU A 319 -1.94 6.33 -21.68
CA LEU A 319 -2.47 5.08 -21.14
C LEU A 319 -3.88 4.79 -21.71
N ARG A 320 -4.73 5.82 -21.72
CA ARG A 320 -6.11 5.72 -22.18
C ARG A 320 -6.25 5.60 -23.68
N GLU A 321 -5.65 6.53 -24.43
CA GLU A 321 -5.88 6.66 -25.87
C GLU A 321 -5.00 5.72 -26.69
N THR A 322 -3.75 5.50 -26.26
CA THR A 322 -2.79 4.67 -27.00
C THR A 322 -2.83 3.22 -26.52
N SER A 323 -2.86 3.02 -25.20
CA SER A 323 -2.67 1.70 -24.59
C SER A 323 -3.99 1.03 -24.19
N LEU A 324 -5.10 1.77 -24.19
CA LEU A 324 -6.43 1.32 -23.81
C LEU A 324 -6.48 0.70 -22.40
N ILE A 325 -5.68 1.22 -21.47
CA ILE A 325 -5.65 0.81 -20.07
C ILE A 325 -5.98 1.98 -19.16
N PHE A 326 -6.56 1.67 -18.00
CA PHE A 326 -6.79 2.63 -16.91
C PHE A 326 -5.71 2.49 -15.84
N TYR A 327 -5.49 3.55 -15.08
CA TYR A 327 -4.51 3.59 -13.99
C TYR A 327 -5.21 3.79 -12.63
N PRO A 328 -5.48 2.71 -11.87
CA PRO A 328 -6.43 2.74 -10.76
C PRO A 328 -5.91 3.31 -9.44
N ASP A 329 -4.59 3.53 -9.31
CA ASP A 329 -3.93 3.89 -8.04
C ASP A 329 -3.00 5.09 -8.22
N LEU A 330 -3.56 6.22 -8.67
CA LEU A 330 -2.82 7.46 -8.88
C LEU A 330 -2.61 8.22 -7.57
N ARG A 331 -1.38 8.11 -7.05
CA ARG A 331 -0.88 8.79 -5.85
C ARG A 331 0.60 9.14 -5.99
N LEU A 332 1.10 10.02 -5.12
CA LEU A 332 2.51 10.44 -5.17
C LEU A 332 3.50 9.31 -4.90
N ASP A 333 3.10 8.27 -4.14
CA ASP A 333 3.90 7.06 -3.92
C ASP A 333 4.30 6.38 -5.22
N ASN A 334 3.38 6.39 -6.20
CA ASN A 334 3.53 5.71 -7.47
C ASN A 334 4.09 6.62 -8.58
N ILE A 335 4.68 7.76 -8.18
CA ILE A 335 5.36 8.70 -9.08
C ILE A 335 6.77 8.91 -8.57
N VAL A 336 7.75 8.59 -9.41
CA VAL A 336 9.18 8.80 -9.12
C VAL A 336 9.78 9.84 -10.05
N LEU A 337 10.94 10.38 -9.69
CA LEU A 337 11.68 11.29 -10.57
C LEU A 337 12.85 10.59 -11.27
N SER A 338 12.90 10.76 -12.59
CA SER A 338 14.02 10.32 -13.42
C SER A 338 15.32 11.06 -13.04
N GLY A 339 16.46 10.61 -13.56
CA GLY A 339 17.74 11.33 -13.40
C GLY A 339 17.71 12.76 -13.97
N SER A 340 16.78 13.04 -14.88
CA SER A 340 16.53 14.35 -15.48
C SER A 340 15.40 15.13 -14.79
N TRP A 341 14.97 14.69 -13.60
CA TRP A 341 13.90 15.32 -12.82
C TRP A 341 12.55 15.36 -13.56
N ASP A 342 12.28 14.34 -14.36
CA ASP A 342 10.98 14.13 -15.00
C ASP A 342 10.12 13.19 -14.15
N ALA A 343 8.82 13.47 -14.06
CA ALA A 343 7.88 12.59 -13.40
C ALA A 343 7.69 11.30 -14.20
N VAL A 344 7.79 10.16 -13.54
CA VAL A 344 7.61 8.82 -14.13
C VAL A 344 6.60 8.06 -13.30
N MET A 345 5.49 7.64 -13.92
CA MET A 345 4.49 6.77 -13.31
C MET A 345 5.02 5.33 -13.24
N ILE A 346 4.92 4.72 -12.07
CA ILE A 346 5.32 3.34 -11.80
C ILE A 346 4.11 2.55 -11.27
N ASP A 347 4.31 1.29 -10.90
CA ASP A 347 3.33 0.48 -10.16
C ASP A 347 1.97 0.34 -10.87
N PHE A 348 1.94 -0.48 -11.91
CA PHE A 348 0.72 -0.78 -12.67
C PHE A 348 0.01 -2.03 -12.14
N GLU A 349 0.28 -2.39 -10.88
CA GLU A 349 -0.39 -3.50 -10.21
C GLU A 349 -1.80 -3.07 -9.81
N GLN A 350 -2.81 -3.78 -10.31
CA GLN A 350 -4.21 -3.40 -10.09
C GLN A 350 -4.78 -3.97 -8.78
N ARG A 351 -3.98 -3.94 -7.69
CA ARG A 351 -4.26 -4.67 -6.45
C ARG A 351 -5.27 -3.99 -5.53
N GLY A 352 -5.42 -2.67 -5.59
CA GLY A 352 -6.32 -1.96 -4.70
C GLY A 352 -6.62 -0.54 -5.13
N VAL A 353 -7.39 0.14 -4.29
CA VAL A 353 -7.80 1.53 -4.45
C VAL A 353 -7.51 2.23 -3.12
N TRP A 354 -6.71 3.29 -3.14
CA TRP A 354 -6.49 4.09 -1.94
C TRP A 354 -7.65 5.08 -1.76
N CYS A 355 -8.52 4.84 -0.77
CA CYS A 355 -9.78 5.59 -0.61
C CYS A 355 -9.59 7.11 -0.48
N GLU A 356 -8.44 7.56 0.05
CA GLU A 356 -8.15 8.99 0.19
C GLU A 356 -7.94 9.67 -1.16
N PHE A 357 -7.40 8.98 -2.18
CA PHE A 357 -7.19 9.53 -3.52
C PHE A 357 -8.35 9.22 -4.46
N ALA A 358 -9.02 8.10 -4.24
CA ALA A 358 -10.05 7.57 -5.12
C ALA A 358 -11.28 8.48 -5.27
N ALA A 359 -11.89 8.38 -6.44
CA ALA A 359 -13.16 9.04 -6.74
C ALA A 359 -14.31 8.42 -5.92
N PRO A 360 -15.34 9.21 -5.56
CA PRO A 360 -16.51 8.71 -4.82
C PRO A 360 -17.21 7.56 -5.53
N GLU A 361 -17.21 7.51 -6.86
CA GLU A 361 -17.78 6.42 -7.66
C GLU A 361 -17.04 5.09 -7.42
N VAL A 362 -15.70 5.14 -7.38
CA VAL A 362 -14.85 3.97 -7.11
C VAL A 362 -15.03 3.53 -5.66
N ASN A 363 -15.04 4.48 -4.72
CA ASN A 363 -15.24 4.21 -3.30
C ASN A 363 -16.60 3.56 -3.03
N ALA A 364 -17.68 4.04 -3.66
CA ALA A 364 -19.01 3.47 -3.50
C ALA A 364 -19.02 1.97 -3.83
N ILE A 365 -18.37 1.56 -4.92
CA ILE A 365 -18.29 0.15 -5.33
C ILE A 365 -17.32 -0.63 -4.44
N GLU A 366 -16.19 -0.04 -4.04
CA GLU A 366 -15.25 -0.69 -3.11
C GLU A 366 -15.88 -0.94 -1.75
N TYR A 367 -16.75 -0.04 -1.26
CA TYR A 367 -17.47 -0.28 0.00
C TYR A 367 -18.38 -1.50 -0.10
N MET A 368 -19.11 -1.64 -1.20
CA MET A 368 -19.94 -2.85 -1.42
C MET A 368 -19.07 -4.11 -1.48
N ARG A 369 -17.91 -4.02 -2.16
CA ARG A 369 -16.93 -5.11 -2.23
C ARG A 369 -16.43 -5.53 -0.85
N LEU A 370 -16.01 -4.58 -0.02
CA LEU A 370 -15.53 -4.85 1.33
C LEU A 370 -16.63 -5.55 2.15
N LEU A 371 -17.87 -5.09 2.07
CA LEU A 371 -19.00 -5.72 2.76
C LEU A 371 -19.35 -7.11 2.20
N ALA A 372 -19.18 -7.35 0.91
CA ALA A 372 -19.49 -8.64 0.29
C ALA A 372 -18.49 -9.75 0.63
N ILE A 373 -17.23 -9.40 0.91
CA ILE A 373 -16.15 -10.38 1.20
C ILE A 373 -15.86 -10.54 2.70
N ASP A 374 -16.40 -9.68 3.55
CA ASP A 374 -16.11 -9.73 4.97
C ASP A 374 -16.88 -10.88 5.64
N GLU A 375 -16.15 -11.75 6.34
CA GLU A 375 -16.70 -12.94 7.00
C GLU A 375 -17.20 -12.66 8.44
N GLU A 376 -16.96 -11.45 8.99
CA GLU A 376 -17.30 -11.09 10.38
C GLU A 376 -18.67 -10.42 10.50
N ILE A 377 -19.25 -9.92 9.40
CA ILE A 377 -20.58 -9.29 9.39
C ILE A 377 -21.71 -10.32 9.22
N ASP A 378 -22.96 -9.89 9.48
CA ASP A 378 -24.14 -10.75 9.32
C ASP A 378 -24.23 -11.33 7.89
N PRO A 379 -24.36 -12.67 7.73
CA PRO A 379 -24.45 -13.31 6.41
C PRO A 379 -25.58 -12.78 5.51
N GLU A 380 -26.68 -12.27 6.07
CA GLU A 380 -27.76 -11.64 5.30
C GLU A 380 -27.29 -10.31 4.69
N VAL A 381 -26.50 -9.53 5.44
CA VAL A 381 -25.90 -8.28 4.98
C VAL A 381 -24.83 -8.57 3.94
N GLN A 382 -23.95 -9.53 4.20
CA GLN A 382 -22.94 -9.99 3.23
C GLN A 382 -23.60 -10.41 1.90
N GLY A 383 -24.64 -11.25 1.98
CA GLY A 383 -25.38 -11.72 0.82
C GLY A 383 -26.04 -10.60 0.01
N LYS A 384 -26.62 -9.59 0.68
CA LYS A 384 -27.20 -8.40 0.02
C LYS A 384 -26.16 -7.69 -0.86
N TYR A 385 -24.95 -7.48 -0.36
CA TYR A 385 -23.91 -6.75 -1.10
C TYR A 385 -23.23 -7.62 -2.17
N ALA A 386 -23.09 -8.92 -1.93
CA ALA A 386 -22.64 -9.87 -2.94
C ALA A 386 -23.61 -9.93 -4.15
N ASP A 387 -24.93 -9.93 -3.90
CA ASP A 387 -25.95 -9.88 -4.95
C ASP A 387 -25.87 -8.58 -5.76
N LEU A 388 -25.66 -7.44 -5.07
CA LEU A 388 -25.49 -6.14 -5.73
C LEU A 388 -24.25 -6.12 -6.65
N LEU A 389 -23.12 -6.64 -6.19
CA LEU A 389 -21.91 -6.76 -7.02
C LEU A 389 -22.09 -7.73 -8.18
N THR A 390 -22.82 -8.83 -7.97
CA THR A 390 -23.13 -9.80 -9.02
C THR A 390 -23.97 -9.17 -10.13
N GLU A 391 -24.90 -8.26 -9.80
CA GLU A 391 -25.64 -7.49 -10.81
C GLU A 391 -24.72 -6.52 -11.59
N LEU A 392 -23.75 -5.89 -10.91
CA LEU A 392 -22.82 -4.93 -11.52
C LEU A 392 -21.73 -5.61 -12.37
N LEU A 393 -21.17 -6.71 -11.88
CA LEU A 393 -20.05 -7.43 -12.47
C LEU A 393 -20.17 -8.93 -12.15
N PRO A 394 -20.88 -9.70 -13.00
CA PRO A 394 -20.97 -11.16 -12.82
C PRO A 394 -19.59 -11.82 -12.80
N GLY A 395 -19.32 -12.65 -11.78
CA GLY A 395 -18.04 -13.35 -11.62
C GLY A 395 -16.92 -12.49 -11.00
N TRP A 396 -17.28 -11.41 -10.30
CA TRP A 396 -16.32 -10.54 -9.59
C TRP A 396 -15.50 -11.30 -8.54
N GLU A 397 -16.03 -12.39 -8.00
CA GLU A 397 -15.38 -13.27 -7.02
C GLU A 397 -14.10 -13.87 -7.60
N GLU A 398 -14.12 -14.31 -8.86
CA GLU A 398 -12.96 -14.89 -9.56
C GLU A 398 -11.85 -13.85 -9.80
N MET A 399 -12.20 -12.57 -9.81
CA MET A 399 -11.23 -11.48 -9.97
C MET A 399 -10.54 -11.15 -8.64
N GLY A 400 -11.31 -11.10 -7.55
CA GLY A 400 -10.82 -10.77 -6.21
C GLY A 400 -10.14 -11.95 -5.52
N GLU A 401 -10.83 -13.09 -5.45
CA GLU A 401 -10.39 -14.30 -4.75
C GLU A 401 -9.36 -15.10 -5.56
N GLY A 402 -8.54 -15.87 -4.86
CA GLY A 402 -7.58 -16.77 -5.47
C GLY A 402 -6.26 -16.12 -5.93
N GLU A 403 -5.27 -17.00 -6.08
CA GLU A 403 -3.88 -16.68 -6.43
C GLU A 403 -3.58 -16.90 -7.92
N ASP A 404 -4.46 -17.62 -8.61
CA ASP A 404 -4.21 -18.11 -9.96
C ASP A 404 -4.29 -16.97 -10.99
N TYR A 405 -3.30 -16.95 -11.88
CA TYR A 405 -3.30 -16.01 -13.00
C TYR A 405 -4.20 -16.53 -14.13
N LEU A 406 -5.22 -15.74 -14.47
CA LEU A 406 -6.17 -16.01 -15.54
C LEU A 406 -6.00 -15.03 -16.70
N TRP A 407 -5.96 -15.53 -17.92
CA TRP A 407 -5.87 -14.73 -19.15
C TRP A 407 -6.80 -15.30 -20.24
N PRO A 408 -7.52 -14.46 -21.02
CA PRO A 408 -7.49 -12.99 -21.05
C PRO A 408 -8.12 -12.33 -19.81
N SER A 409 -7.52 -11.24 -19.35
CA SER A 409 -8.05 -10.42 -18.25
C SER A 409 -8.08 -8.95 -18.69
N ARG A 410 -9.16 -8.24 -18.35
CA ARG A 410 -9.28 -6.78 -18.53
C ARG A 410 -8.71 -5.99 -17.35
N GLY A 411 -8.16 -6.70 -16.37
CA GLY A 411 -7.79 -6.18 -15.07
C GLY A 411 -8.28 -7.07 -13.95
N TYR A 412 -7.83 -6.77 -12.73
CA TYR A 412 -8.27 -7.46 -11.51
C TYR A 412 -8.92 -6.51 -10.48
N ASN A 413 -8.92 -5.21 -10.77
CA ASN A 413 -9.55 -4.23 -9.90
C ASN A 413 -11.07 -4.23 -10.15
N VAL A 414 -11.83 -4.77 -9.20
CA VAL A 414 -13.29 -4.95 -9.28
C VAL A 414 -14.02 -3.60 -9.42
N PRO A 415 -13.82 -2.60 -8.53
CA PRO A 415 -14.46 -1.29 -8.69
C PRO A 415 -14.29 -0.68 -10.07
N TRP A 416 -13.07 -0.68 -10.59
CA TRP A 416 -12.77 -0.11 -11.90
C TRP A 416 -13.37 -0.91 -13.05
N SER A 417 -13.53 -2.22 -12.89
CA SER A 417 -14.12 -3.11 -13.91
C SER A 417 -15.64 -2.96 -14.01
N CYS A 418 -16.30 -2.47 -12.96
CA CYS A 418 -17.72 -2.12 -12.95
C CYS A 418 -18.03 -0.81 -13.70
N LEU A 419 -17.02 0.04 -13.94
CA LEU A 419 -17.16 1.36 -14.54
C LEU A 419 -17.09 1.31 -16.07
N THR A 420 -17.83 2.20 -16.72
CA THR A 420 -17.69 2.44 -18.17
C THR A 420 -16.39 3.18 -18.47
N ARG A 421 -15.99 3.23 -19.75
CA ARG A 421 -14.78 3.98 -20.13
C ARG A 421 -14.89 5.47 -19.78
N THR A 422 -16.07 6.08 -19.88
CA THR A 422 -16.22 7.50 -19.53
C THR A 422 -16.12 7.70 -18.02
N GLU A 423 -16.75 6.82 -17.23
CA GLU A 423 -16.66 6.85 -15.77
C GLU A 423 -15.22 6.64 -15.28
N GLN A 424 -14.49 5.70 -15.88
CA GLN A 424 -13.07 5.49 -15.58
C GLN A 424 -12.25 6.77 -15.80
N GLU A 425 -12.52 7.53 -16.86
CA GLU A 425 -11.80 8.79 -17.12
C GLU A 425 -12.11 9.84 -16.06
N ALA A 426 -13.39 9.99 -15.73
CA ALA A 426 -13.83 10.92 -14.71
C ALA A 426 -13.20 10.58 -13.35
N CYS A 427 -12.98 9.29 -13.07
CA CYS A 427 -12.28 8.84 -11.87
C CYS A 427 -10.76 9.09 -11.92
N GLU A 428 -10.11 8.87 -13.08
CA GLU A 428 -8.70 9.22 -13.30
C GLU A 428 -8.46 10.73 -13.14
N VAL A 429 -9.36 11.55 -13.68
CA VAL A 429 -9.34 13.02 -13.54
C VAL A 429 -9.50 13.44 -12.08
N TYR A 430 -10.38 12.79 -11.32
CA TYR A 430 -10.52 13.07 -9.90
C TYR A 430 -9.21 12.80 -9.15
N MET A 431 -8.61 11.63 -9.34
CA MET A 431 -7.33 11.28 -8.71
C MET A 431 -6.21 12.24 -9.15
N LEU A 432 -6.16 12.59 -10.44
CA LEU A 432 -5.21 13.57 -10.96
C LEU A 432 -5.40 14.91 -10.26
N GLY A 433 -6.63 15.39 -10.07
CA GLY A 433 -6.91 16.60 -9.30
C GLY A 433 -6.34 16.56 -7.88
N ARG A 434 -6.44 15.41 -7.19
CA ARG A 434 -5.84 15.21 -5.86
C ARG A 434 -4.30 15.21 -5.90
N VAL A 435 -3.71 14.59 -6.92
CA VAL A 435 -2.25 14.62 -7.13
C VAL A 435 -1.75 16.03 -7.46
N LEU A 436 -2.46 16.77 -8.32
CA LEU A 436 -2.15 18.17 -8.63
C LEU A 436 -2.18 19.01 -7.36
N TRP A 437 -3.18 18.85 -6.51
CA TRP A 437 -3.22 19.51 -5.22
C TRP A 437 -1.98 19.21 -4.37
N CYS A 438 -1.58 17.93 -4.27
CA CYS A 438 -0.38 17.54 -3.52
C CYS A 438 0.89 18.17 -4.10
N ILE A 439 1.01 18.24 -5.44
CA ILE A 439 2.15 18.86 -6.12
C ILE A 439 2.21 20.36 -5.82
N PHE A 440 1.09 21.09 -5.96
CA PHE A 440 1.09 22.53 -5.79
C PHE A 440 1.25 22.98 -4.33
N GLU A 441 0.61 22.27 -3.40
CA GLU A 441 0.76 22.48 -1.95
C GLU A 441 2.01 21.79 -1.35
N ALA A 442 2.84 21.15 -2.18
CA ALA A 442 4.03 20.40 -1.76
C ALA A 442 3.79 19.46 -0.57
N SER A 443 2.67 18.73 -0.64
CA SER A 443 2.20 17.83 0.41
C SER A 443 2.39 16.38 0.00
N SER A 444 2.73 15.52 0.95
CA SER A 444 2.94 14.08 0.73
C SER A 444 1.65 13.35 0.36
N ALA A 445 0.52 13.79 0.90
CA ALA A 445 -0.79 13.24 0.68
C ALA A 445 -1.90 14.28 0.91
N PRO A 446 -3.15 14.01 0.49
CA PRO A 446 -4.27 14.93 0.66
C PRO A 446 -4.75 15.10 2.11
N GLN A 447 -4.52 14.12 2.97
CA GLN A 447 -4.97 14.11 4.36
C GLN A 447 -3.79 13.80 5.28
N ARG A 448 -3.79 14.37 6.49
CA ARG A 448 -2.77 14.07 7.51
C ARG A 448 -3.20 12.89 8.36
N ALA A 449 -2.24 12.27 9.02
CA ALA A 449 -2.49 11.23 10.01
C ALA A 449 -3.42 10.13 9.47
N ALA A 450 -3.18 9.73 8.21
CA ALA A 450 -3.82 8.57 7.62
C ALA A 450 -3.67 7.38 8.57
N VAL A 451 -4.74 6.59 8.70
CA VAL A 451 -4.77 5.50 9.68
C VAL A 451 -3.78 4.40 9.29
N TRP A 452 -3.61 4.20 7.98
CA TRP A 452 -2.79 3.16 7.37
C TRP A 452 -1.30 3.47 7.32
N LEU A 453 -0.94 4.75 7.38
CA LEU A 453 0.40 5.23 7.07
C LEU A 453 0.72 6.52 7.84
N SER A 454 1.94 6.61 8.36
CA SER A 454 2.54 7.88 8.74
C SER A 454 3.55 8.31 7.69
N TYR A 455 3.31 9.49 7.14
CA TYR A 455 4.24 10.11 6.23
C TYR A 455 5.45 10.63 7.00
N ARG A 456 6.62 10.71 6.34
CA ARG A 456 7.80 11.37 6.92
C ARG A 456 7.54 12.86 7.13
N TRP A 457 6.79 13.44 6.20
CA TRP A 457 6.36 14.84 6.21
C TRP A 457 4.83 14.83 6.17
N GLU A 458 4.19 14.92 7.34
CA GLU A 458 2.72 15.01 7.40
C GLU A 458 2.26 16.36 6.84
N PRO A 459 1.17 16.39 6.04
CA PRO A 459 0.63 17.64 5.50
C PRO A 459 0.25 18.64 6.60
N LEU A 460 0.67 19.90 6.43
CA LEU A 460 0.25 21.01 7.31
C LEU A 460 -1.14 21.55 6.95
N VAL A 461 -1.49 21.41 5.68
CA VAL A 461 -2.78 21.77 5.10
C VAL A 461 -3.37 20.48 4.56
N GLU A 462 -4.67 20.31 4.69
CA GLU A 462 -5.38 19.14 4.17
C GLU A 462 -6.30 19.57 3.03
N PHE A 463 -6.46 18.70 2.04
CA PHE A 463 -7.39 18.90 0.94
C PHE A 463 -8.84 19.01 1.47
N PRO A 464 -9.66 19.99 1.03
CA PRO A 464 -9.46 20.88 -0.12
C PRO A 464 -8.91 22.28 0.24
N GLY A 465 -8.25 22.45 1.38
CA GLY A 465 -7.61 23.72 1.75
C GLY A 465 -6.46 24.06 0.81
N TYR A 466 -6.23 25.35 0.54
CA TYR A 466 -5.11 25.82 -0.27
C TYR A 466 -4.35 26.91 0.46
N THR A 467 -3.03 26.89 0.36
CA THR A 467 -2.15 27.96 0.87
C THR A 467 -1.38 28.60 -0.27
N THR A 468 -0.59 27.82 -1.02
CA THR A 468 0.36 28.33 -2.01
C THR A 468 -0.10 28.14 -3.46
N THR A 469 -1.09 27.28 -3.72
CA THR A 469 -1.58 26.99 -5.07
C THR A 469 -2.09 28.26 -5.77
N PRO A 470 -1.68 28.55 -7.03
CA PRO A 470 -2.20 29.69 -7.80
C PRO A 470 -3.68 29.53 -8.17
N GLN A 471 -4.44 30.64 -8.27
CA GLN A 471 -5.89 30.60 -8.50
C GLN A 471 -6.32 29.78 -9.73
N PRO A 472 -5.70 29.89 -10.92
CA PRO A 472 -6.09 29.06 -12.07
C PRO A 472 -5.94 27.56 -11.81
N MET A 473 -4.98 27.17 -10.98
CA MET A 473 -4.77 25.77 -10.59
C MET A 473 -5.78 25.33 -9.52
N ARG A 474 -6.17 26.21 -8.59
CA ARG A 474 -7.29 25.93 -7.66
C ARG A 474 -8.58 25.65 -8.43
N ASP A 475 -8.91 26.50 -9.41
CA ASP A 475 -10.11 26.34 -10.24
C ASP A 475 -10.09 25.04 -11.06
N LEU A 476 -8.91 24.65 -11.56
CA LEU A 476 -8.75 23.37 -12.26
C LEU A 476 -8.93 22.18 -11.31
N ILE A 477 -8.23 22.17 -10.18
CA ILE A 477 -8.31 21.12 -9.16
C ILE A 477 -9.75 20.96 -8.65
N ASP A 478 -10.44 22.06 -8.38
CA ASP A 478 -11.82 22.03 -7.89
C ASP A 478 -12.79 21.47 -8.94
N ARG A 479 -12.54 21.71 -10.24
CA ARG A 479 -13.30 21.08 -11.33
C ARG A 479 -13.00 19.60 -11.49
N CYS A 480 -11.72 19.21 -11.41
CA CYS A 480 -11.32 17.80 -11.45
C CYS A 480 -11.94 17.00 -10.29
N THR A 481 -12.05 17.62 -9.11
CA THR A 481 -12.52 16.96 -7.88
C THR A 481 -13.99 17.24 -7.56
N ARG A 482 -14.82 17.57 -8.56
CA ARG A 482 -16.28 17.68 -8.38
C ARG A 482 -16.84 16.34 -7.89
N GLY A 483 -17.80 16.43 -6.98
CA GLY A 483 -18.36 15.27 -6.28
C GLY A 483 -17.62 14.89 -4.99
N ARG A 484 -16.50 15.54 -4.66
CA ARG A 484 -15.77 15.27 -3.41
C ARG A 484 -16.70 15.33 -2.18
N GLN A 485 -16.59 14.33 -1.33
CA GLN A 485 -17.26 14.28 -0.03
C GLN A 485 -16.24 14.31 1.10
N PRO A 486 -16.57 14.85 2.28
CA PRO A 486 -15.70 14.74 3.44
C PRO A 486 -15.60 13.28 3.90
N GLY A 487 -14.39 12.72 3.87
CA GLY A 487 -14.13 11.37 4.36
C GLY A 487 -14.19 11.26 5.89
N LEU A 488 -14.12 10.02 6.38
CA LEU A 488 -14.09 9.70 7.81
C LEU A 488 -13.02 10.48 8.59
N THR A 489 -11.89 10.78 7.94
CA THR A 489 -10.77 11.52 8.54
C THR A 489 -11.18 12.89 9.08
N LYS A 490 -12.26 13.50 8.56
CA LYS A 490 -12.84 14.75 9.08
C LYS A 490 -13.35 14.61 10.52
N PHE A 491 -13.74 13.41 10.93
CA PHE A 491 -14.33 13.15 12.24
C PHE A 491 -13.40 12.36 13.15
N ILE A 492 -12.60 11.46 12.59
CA ILE A 492 -11.72 10.56 13.34
C ILE A 492 -10.30 10.66 12.78
N VAL A 493 -9.32 10.87 13.64
CA VAL A 493 -7.91 10.98 13.25
C VAL A 493 -7.05 10.05 14.07
N ARG A 494 -5.90 9.65 13.51
CA ARG A 494 -4.88 8.92 14.25
C ARG A 494 -4.06 9.89 15.10
N GLU A 495 -4.06 9.66 16.41
CA GLU A 495 -3.17 10.28 17.38
C GLU A 495 -2.24 9.19 17.93
N ARG A 496 -1.02 9.11 17.38
CA ARG A 496 -0.03 8.07 17.70
C ARG A 496 -0.60 6.66 17.52
N ASP A 497 -0.75 5.92 18.61
CA ASP A 497 -1.23 4.55 18.77
C ASP A 497 -2.77 4.45 18.87
N ARG A 498 -3.48 5.57 18.73
CA ARG A 498 -4.93 5.63 18.97
C ARG A 498 -5.68 6.33 17.86
N LEU A 499 -6.94 5.94 17.70
CA LEU A 499 -7.96 6.70 16.98
C LEU A 499 -8.72 7.57 17.98
N VAL A 500 -8.86 8.86 17.65
CA VAL A 500 -9.54 9.86 18.46
C VAL A 500 -10.50 10.69 17.61
N LEU A 501 -11.51 11.28 18.25
CA LEU A 501 -12.33 12.30 17.60
C LEU A 501 -11.49 13.52 17.26
N ARG A 502 -11.60 14.03 16.02
CA ARG A 502 -10.80 15.14 15.51
C ARG A 502 -10.96 16.41 16.35
N GLU A 503 -12.16 16.68 16.87
CA GLU A 503 -12.41 17.85 17.73
C GLU A 503 -11.81 17.72 19.14
N LEU A 504 -11.44 16.50 19.55
CA LEU A 504 -10.84 16.17 20.85
C LEU A 504 -9.36 15.76 20.71
N GLU A 505 -8.73 16.04 19.56
CA GLU A 505 -7.32 15.75 19.35
C GLU A 505 -6.46 16.54 20.36
N ASN A 506 -5.44 15.89 20.93
CA ASN A 506 -4.55 16.41 21.97
C ASN A 506 -5.24 16.78 23.30
N THR A 507 -6.51 16.43 23.52
CA THR A 507 -7.18 16.68 24.82
C THR A 507 -7.11 15.49 25.76
N GLY A 508 -6.93 14.27 25.23
CA GLY A 508 -7.01 13.02 26.00
C GLY A 508 -8.42 12.65 26.47
N THR A 509 -9.47 13.32 25.96
CA THR A 509 -10.86 13.11 26.40
C THR A 509 -11.71 12.28 25.44
N SER A 510 -11.15 11.84 24.30
CA SER A 510 -11.85 10.98 23.34
C SER A 510 -11.94 9.53 23.86
N THR A 511 -13.14 8.96 23.92
CA THR A 511 -13.34 7.56 24.32
C THR A 511 -13.41 6.61 23.11
N ALA A 512 -13.23 5.30 23.34
CA ALA A 512 -13.37 4.30 22.28
C ALA A 512 -14.82 4.22 21.77
N GLN A 513 -15.78 4.25 22.68
CA GLN A 513 -17.21 4.26 22.37
C GLN A 513 -17.58 5.43 21.44
N GLN A 514 -17.12 6.64 21.75
CA GLN A 514 -17.40 7.83 20.92
C GLN A 514 -16.85 7.69 19.49
N VAL A 515 -15.66 7.10 19.34
CA VAL A 515 -15.02 6.85 18.05
C VAL A 515 -15.83 5.82 17.24
N GLN A 516 -16.22 4.70 17.86
CA GLN A 516 -17.03 3.67 17.21
C GLN A 516 -18.42 4.18 16.83
N GLU A 517 -19.11 4.90 17.72
CA GLU A 517 -20.42 5.49 17.42
C GLU A 517 -20.35 6.49 16.26
N THR A 518 -19.31 7.33 16.25
CA THR A 518 -19.09 8.30 15.16
C THR A 518 -18.80 7.60 13.84
N ALA A 519 -18.00 6.54 13.85
CA ALA A 519 -17.68 5.76 12.65
C ALA A 519 -18.91 5.03 12.11
N ARG A 520 -19.66 4.34 12.98
CA ARG A 520 -20.90 3.66 12.62
C ARG A 520 -21.91 4.61 11.98
N ASP A 521 -22.14 5.76 12.60
CA ASP A 521 -23.10 6.75 12.11
C ASP A 521 -22.65 7.40 10.79
N TRP A 522 -21.34 7.55 10.57
CA TRP A 522 -20.79 8.04 9.31
C TRP A 522 -20.89 6.98 8.21
N TRP A 523 -20.44 5.75 8.48
CA TRP A 523 -20.49 4.64 7.52
C TRP A 523 -21.90 4.28 7.12
N ALA A 524 -22.86 4.28 8.04
CA ALA A 524 -24.27 4.04 7.70
C ALA A 524 -24.79 5.03 6.64
N LYS A 525 -24.44 6.32 6.78
CA LYS A 525 -24.81 7.36 5.80
C LYS A 525 -24.06 7.20 4.49
N GLU A 526 -22.78 6.87 4.55
CA GLU A 526 -21.93 6.71 3.36
C GLU A 526 -22.37 5.49 2.53
N ILE A 527 -22.72 4.38 3.19
CA ILE A 527 -23.28 3.17 2.57
C ILE A 527 -24.64 3.48 1.96
N GLU A 528 -25.54 4.16 2.69
CA GLU A 528 -26.86 4.56 2.16
C GLU A 528 -26.72 5.44 0.91
N ALA A 529 -25.81 6.42 0.92
CA ALA A 529 -25.53 7.26 -0.23
C ALA A 529 -24.94 6.46 -1.41
N SER A 530 -24.05 5.50 -1.13
CA SER A 530 -23.44 4.62 -2.13
C SER A 530 -24.50 3.71 -2.78
N GLU A 531 -25.39 3.12 -1.98
CA GLU A 531 -26.53 2.32 -2.47
C GLU A 531 -27.46 3.15 -3.36
N ALA A 532 -27.79 4.37 -2.92
CA ALA A 532 -28.65 5.26 -3.69
C ALA A 532 -28.02 5.63 -5.04
N TRP A 533 -26.73 5.96 -5.05
CA TRP A 533 -25.99 6.27 -6.28
C TRP A 533 -25.92 5.06 -7.23
N LEU A 534 -25.60 3.87 -6.70
CA LEU A 534 -25.55 2.64 -7.51
C LEU A 534 -26.90 2.29 -8.11
N LYS A 535 -27.99 2.51 -7.36
CA LYS A 535 -29.34 2.31 -7.86
C LYS A 535 -29.72 3.31 -8.96
N GLU A 536 -29.46 4.61 -8.74
CA GLU A 536 -29.70 5.65 -9.74
C GLU A 536 -28.91 5.35 -11.03
N ARG A 537 -27.63 4.97 -10.89
CA ARG A 537 -26.79 4.53 -11.99
C ARG A 537 -27.38 3.35 -12.73
N ALA A 538 -27.77 2.28 -12.03
CA ALA A 538 -28.32 1.08 -12.66
C ALA A 538 -29.64 1.37 -13.40
N GLU A 539 -30.51 2.19 -12.83
CA GLU A 539 -31.78 2.60 -13.44
C GLU A 539 -31.55 3.48 -14.68
N GLY A 540 -30.69 4.50 -14.58
CA GLY A 540 -30.34 5.37 -15.70
C GLY A 540 -29.64 4.62 -16.84
N MET A 541 -28.78 3.65 -16.51
CA MET A 541 -28.13 2.79 -17.51
C MET A 541 -29.14 1.90 -18.25
N LYS A 542 -30.16 1.38 -17.54
CA LYS A 542 -31.27 0.61 -18.14
C LYS A 542 -32.15 1.49 -19.04
N MET A 543 -32.36 2.76 -18.69
CA MET A 543 -33.13 3.72 -19.48
C MET A 543 -32.33 4.34 -20.64
N GLY A 544 -30.99 4.30 -20.58
CA GLY A 544 -30.09 4.87 -21.57
C GLY A 544 -29.88 6.39 -21.44
N ASP A 545 -30.19 6.98 -20.30
CA ASP A 545 -30.07 8.41 -20.00
C ASP A 545 -29.08 8.72 -18.87
N TRP A 546 -28.34 7.70 -18.39
CA TRP A 546 -27.29 7.89 -17.41
C TRP A 546 -26.19 8.83 -17.93
N ASN A 547 -25.90 9.88 -17.17
CA ASN A 547 -24.74 10.71 -17.39
C ASN A 547 -23.50 10.02 -16.82
N GLU A 548 -22.75 9.32 -17.67
CA GLU A 548 -21.50 8.64 -17.29
C GLU A 548 -20.43 9.60 -16.72
N ASN A 549 -20.52 10.90 -16.98
CA ASN A 549 -19.74 11.94 -16.29
C ASN A 549 -20.63 12.66 -15.27
N TYR A 550 -21.12 11.90 -14.28
CA TYR A 550 -22.15 12.32 -13.33
C TYR A 550 -21.86 13.68 -12.65
N TYR A 551 -20.59 13.94 -12.32
CA TYR A 551 -20.15 15.17 -11.66
C TYR A 551 -19.64 16.27 -12.60
N ASP A 552 -19.79 16.12 -13.92
CA ASP A 552 -19.35 17.08 -14.93
C ASP A 552 -17.85 17.45 -14.76
N ARG A 553 -16.99 16.44 -14.61
CA ARG A 553 -15.53 16.65 -14.53
C ARG A 553 -14.97 16.90 -15.93
N PRO A 554 -13.89 17.69 -16.07
CA PRO A 554 -13.20 17.80 -17.36
C PRO A 554 -12.66 16.42 -17.80
N SER A 555 -12.46 16.24 -19.10
CA SER A 555 -11.69 15.13 -19.66
C SER A 555 -10.20 15.27 -19.34
N LEU A 556 -9.42 14.18 -19.46
CA LEU A 556 -7.96 14.24 -19.28
C LEU A 556 -7.31 15.22 -20.28
N ARG A 557 -7.85 15.30 -21.49
CA ARG A 557 -7.40 16.24 -22.53
C ARG A 557 -7.60 17.69 -22.09
N GLU A 558 -8.78 18.02 -21.58
CA GLU A 558 -9.07 19.37 -21.10
C GLU A 558 -8.22 19.75 -19.88
N VAL A 559 -7.87 18.79 -19.01
CA VAL A 559 -6.93 19.02 -17.91
C VAL A 559 -5.53 19.31 -18.44
N TYR A 560 -5.03 18.50 -19.38
CA TYR A 560 -3.73 18.71 -20.03
C TYR A 560 -3.66 20.09 -20.71
N ASP A 561 -4.68 20.44 -21.50
CA ASP A 561 -4.73 21.72 -22.21
C ASP A 561 -4.77 22.91 -21.24
N ALA A 562 -5.46 22.78 -20.09
CA ALA A 562 -5.49 23.80 -19.06
C ALA A 562 -4.13 23.97 -18.35
N LEU A 563 -3.40 22.87 -18.10
CA LEU A 563 -2.05 22.90 -17.54
C LEU A 563 -1.06 23.54 -18.52
N GLU A 564 -1.17 23.22 -19.81
CA GLU A 564 -0.38 23.82 -20.88
C GLU A 564 -0.66 25.33 -21.05
N ALA A 565 -1.92 25.73 -21.02
CA ALA A 565 -2.31 27.13 -21.05
C ALA A 565 -1.74 27.90 -19.84
N PHE A 566 -1.77 27.29 -18.65
CA PHE A 566 -1.18 27.87 -17.45
C PHE A 566 0.35 27.96 -17.53
N ARG A 567 1.02 26.94 -18.09
CA ARG A 567 2.46 26.96 -18.37
C ARG A 567 2.84 28.13 -19.28
N ALA A 568 2.12 28.29 -20.38
CA ALA A 568 2.34 29.37 -21.34
C ALA A 568 2.10 30.77 -20.71
N ALA A 569 1.03 30.92 -19.91
CA ALA A 569 0.70 32.18 -19.25
C ALA A 569 1.70 32.56 -18.15
N SER A 570 2.31 31.57 -17.50
CA SER A 570 3.28 31.79 -16.41
C SER A 570 4.65 32.26 -16.92
N GLY A 571 4.90 32.22 -18.24
CA GLY A 571 6.19 32.62 -18.83
C GLY A 571 7.35 31.71 -18.44
N VAL A 572 7.05 30.52 -17.94
CA VAL A 572 8.04 29.54 -17.47
C VAL A 572 8.47 28.67 -18.64
N THR A 573 9.73 28.80 -19.05
CA THR A 573 10.39 27.81 -19.92
C THR A 573 10.90 26.67 -19.06
N VAL A 574 10.42 25.46 -19.34
CA VAL A 574 10.90 24.21 -18.71
C VAL A 574 12.20 23.75 -19.35
#